data_AF-A0A367I0K5-F1
#
_entry.id   AF-A0A367I0K5-F1
#
_cell.length_a   1.000
_cell.length_b   1.000
_cell.length_c   1.000
_cell.angle_alpha   90.00
_cell.angle_beta   90.00
_cell.angle_gamma   90.00
#
_symmetry.space_group_name_H-M   'P 1'
#
loop_
_entity.id
_entity.type
_entity.pdbx_description
1 polymer ?
#
loop_
_entity_poly.entity_id
_entity_poly.type
_entity_poly.pdbx_seq_one_letter_code
_entity_poly.pdbx_strand_id
1 'polypeptide(L)' 'MIVMNAGNSPRDPETIEEELALFAEALNAGIDPFPEPKKLIPWVKYATAWFMIIMMISFVSRILNRAL' A
#
# COMPACT_ATOMS: atom_id res chain seq x y z
N MET A 1 18.94 -17.56 10.39
CA MET A 1 17.69 -16.89 10.84
C MET A 1 17.52 -15.67 9.95
N ILE A 2 16.63 -15.73 8.97
CA ILE A 2 16.46 -14.64 7.99
C ILE A 2 15.41 -13.69 8.56
N VAL A 3 15.84 -12.51 9.02
CA VAL A 3 14.94 -11.39 9.33
C VAL A 3 14.88 -10.51 8.09
N MET A 4 13.74 -10.57 7.40
CA MET A 4 13.40 -9.61 6.36
C MET A 4 13.18 -8.25 7.05
N ASN A 5 14.06 -7.27 6.82
CA ASN A 5 13.81 -5.88 7.20
C ASN A 5 13.59 -5.06 5.92
N ALA A 6 12.41 -4.46 5.82
CA ALA A 6 11.90 -3.77 4.65
C ALA A 6 12.62 -2.44 4.44
N GLY A 7 13.84 -2.49 3.90
CA GLY A 7 14.55 -1.31 3.42
C GLY A 7 14.03 -0.85 2.06
N ASN A 8 13.04 0.05 2.06
CA ASN A 8 12.83 0.97 0.94
C ASN A 8 12.45 2.41 1.36
N SER A 9 12.67 2.82 2.61
CA SER A 9 12.45 4.21 3.00
C SER A 9 13.33 5.15 2.17
N PRO A 10 12.79 6.23 1.58
CA PRO A 10 13.61 7.37 1.17
C PRO A 10 14.39 7.80 2.41
N ARG A 11 15.69 8.05 2.25
CA ARG A 11 16.67 8.32 3.32
C ARG A 11 16.03 9.14 4.46
N ASP A 12 16.01 8.56 5.65
CA ASP A 12 15.73 9.33 6.87
C ASP A 12 16.84 10.40 6.98
N PRO A 13 16.50 11.69 7.09
CA PRO A 13 17.52 12.74 7.12
C PRO A 13 18.32 12.65 8.43
N GLU A 14 19.62 12.88 8.38
CA GLU A 14 20.50 12.70 9.55
C GLU A 14 20.42 13.89 10.52
N THR A 15 19.90 15.04 10.08
CA THR A 15 19.72 16.25 10.89
C THR A 15 18.33 16.89 10.73
N ILE A 16 17.89 17.58 11.78
CA ILE A 16 16.60 18.29 11.85
C ILE A 16 16.46 19.34 10.74
N GLU A 17 17.58 19.95 10.29
CA GLU A 17 17.57 20.96 9.22
C GLU A 17 17.20 20.37 7.86
N GLU A 18 17.65 19.15 7.57
CA GLU A 18 17.32 18.44 6.33
C GLU A 18 15.86 17.96 6.33
N GLU A 19 15.34 17.47 7.47
CA GLU A 19 13.90 17.17 7.63
C GLU A 19 13.03 18.40 7.39
N LEU A 20 13.39 19.54 7.99
CA LEU A 20 12.68 20.81 7.82
C LEU A 20 12.71 21.30 6.37
N ALA A 21 13.83 21.13 5.66
CA ALA A 21 13.93 21.46 4.24
C ALA A 21 12.99 20.59 3.39
N LEU A 22 12.92 19.28 3.67
CA LEU A 22 12.00 18.36 3.00
C LEU A 22 10.53 18.69 3.28
N PHE A 23 10.17 19.04 4.52
CA PHE A 23 8.80 19.46 4.85
C PHE A 23 8.44 20.81 4.22
N ALA A 24 9.37 21.76 4.16
CA ALA A 24 9.16 23.04 3.48
C ALA A 24 8.98 22.87 1.96
N GLU A 25 9.74 21.96 1.35
CA GLU A 25 9.57 21.61 -0.06
C GLU A 25 8.24 20.90 -0.33
N ALA A 26 7.84 19.96 0.54
CA ALA A 26 6.52 19.32 0.48
C ALA A 26 5.37 20.34 0.62
N LEU A 27 5.49 21.29 1.57
CA LEU A 27 4.52 22.35 1.78
C LEU A 27 4.43 23.31 0.57
N ASN A 28 5.58 23.68 -0.02
CA ASN A 28 5.62 24.46 -1.27
C ASN A 28 5.02 23.69 -2.46
N ALA A 29 5.14 22.36 -2.47
CA ALA A 29 4.48 21.49 -3.44
C ALA A 29 2.97 21.30 -3.16
N GLY A 30 2.44 21.91 -2.09
CA GLY A 30 1.04 21.81 -1.69
C GLY A 30 0.67 20.45 -1.11
N ILE A 31 1.66 19.63 -0.72
CA ILE A 31 1.47 18.34 -0.05
C ILE A 31 1.50 18.61 1.45
N ASP A 32 0.46 18.13 2.15
CA ASP A 32 0.40 18.21 3.60
C ASP A 32 1.48 17.31 4.24
N PRO A 33 2.45 17.87 4.97
CA PRO A 33 3.50 17.08 5.62
C PRO A 33 2.99 16.22 6.78
N PHE A 34 1.77 16.49 7.29
CA PHE A 34 1.17 15.77 8.40
C PHE A 34 -0.23 15.25 8.03
N PRO A 35 -0.32 14.29 7.10
CA PRO A 35 -1.61 13.78 6.66
C PRO A 35 -2.36 13.14 7.83
N GLU A 36 -3.66 13.42 7.93
CA GLU A 36 -4.53 12.72 8.88
C GLU A 36 -4.51 11.20 8.61
N PRO A 37 -4.59 10.35 9.66
CA PRO A 37 -4.66 8.91 9.49
C PRO A 37 -5.81 8.55 8.55
N LYS A 38 -5.48 7.88 7.43
CA LYS A 38 -6.49 7.48 6.44
C LYS A 38 -7.60 6.70 7.12
N LYS A 39 -8.82 7.21 7.04
CA LYS A 39 -10.01 6.51 7.53
C LYS A 39 -10.06 5.13 6.88
N LEU A 40 -10.06 4.08 7.71
CA LEU A 40 -10.23 2.72 7.24
C LEU A 40 -11.58 2.62 6.54
N ILE A 41 -11.55 2.37 5.23
CA ILE A 41 -12.75 2.23 4.42
C ILE A 41 -13.21 0.77 4.56
N PRO A 42 -14.32 0.48 5.28
CA PRO A 42 -14.74 -0.91 5.55
C PRO A 42 -15.03 -1.69 4.26
N TRP A 43 -15.44 -0.99 3.20
CA TRP A 43 -15.69 -1.54 1.87
C TRP A 43 -14.47 -2.20 1.22
N VAL A 44 -13.25 -1.72 1.50
CA VAL A 44 -12.03 -2.29 0.91
C VAL A 44 -11.85 -3.75 1.32
N LYS A 45 -12.21 -4.10 2.56
CA LYS A 45 -12.14 -5.49 3.03
C LYS A 45 -13.05 -6.42 2.24
N TYR A 46 -14.29 -5.96 2.00
CA TYR A 46 -15.27 -6.73 1.25
C TYR A 46 -14.91 -6.82 -0.23
N ALA A 47 -14.42 -5.73 -0.84
CA ALA A 47 -13.98 -5.73 -2.24
C ALA A 47 -12.86 -6.75 -2.48
N THR A 48 -11.85 -6.79 -1.61
CA THR A 48 -10.75 -7.75 -1.72
C THR A 48 -11.22 -9.19 -1.53
N ALA A 49 -12.12 -9.44 -0.57
CA ALA A 49 -12.67 -10.78 -0.35
C ALA A 49 -13.47 -11.29 -1.55
N TRP A 50 -14.37 -10.46 -2.10
CA TRP A 50 -15.15 -10.79 -3.30
C TRP A 50 -14.26 -11.01 -4.51
N PHE A 51 -13.23 -10.17 -4.70
CA PHE A 51 -12.28 -10.32 -5.80
C PHE A 51 -11.58 -11.69 -5.76
N MET A 52 -11.10 -12.12 -4.59
CA MET A 52 -10.50 -13.45 -4.42
C MET A 52 -11.48 -14.57 -4.77
N ILE A 53 -12.72 -14.49 -4.31
CA ILE A 53 -13.76 -15.51 -4.58
C ILE A 53 -14.02 -15.62 -6.09
N ILE A 54 -14.24 -14.49 -6.77
CA ILE A 54 -14.51 -14.47 -8.22
C ILE A 54 -13.32 -15.03 -9.00
N MET A 55 -12.09 -14.66 -8.62
CA MET A 55 -10.88 -15.20 -9.24
C MET A 55 -10.75 -16.71 -9.05
N MET A 56 -11.02 -17.22 -7.84
CA MET A 56 -10.99 -18.65 -7.56
C MET A 56 -12.03 -19.42 -8.37
N ILE A 57 -13.28 -18.94 -8.39
CA ILE A 57 -14.35 -19.57 -9.17
C ILE A 57 -14.00 -19.56 -10.66
N SER A 58 -13.54 -18.43 -11.19
CA SER A 58 -13.15 -18.30 -12.61
C SER A 58 -12.03 -19.27 -12.98
N PHE A 59 -11.05 -19.42 -12.09
CA PHE A 59 -9.92 -20.32 -12.31
C PHE A 59 -10.35 -21.79 -12.23
N VAL A 60 -11.12 -22.17 -11.21
CA VAL A 60 -11.66 -23.52 -11.06
C VAL A 60 -12.58 -23.89 -12.23
N SER A 61 -13.43 -22.97 -12.68
CA SER A 61 -14.27 -23.18 -13.87
C SER A 61 -13.44 -23.43 -15.13
N ARG A 62 -12.33 -22.71 -15.34
CA ARG A 62 -11.42 -22.96 -16.47
C ARG A 62 -10.73 -24.32 -16.39
N ILE A 63 -10.31 -24.75 -15.20
CA ILE A 63 -9.69 -26.06 -15.00
C ILE A 63 -10.71 -27.16 -15.29
N LEU A 64 -11.91 -27.07 -14.72
CA LEU A 64 -12.96 -28.07 -14.89
C LEU A 64 -13.37 -28.22 -16.36
N ASN A 65 -13.58 -27.10 -17.06
CA ASN A 65 -13.90 -27.10 -18.50
C ASN A 65 -12.77 -27.64 -19.40
N ARG A 66 -11.54 -27.73 -18.90
CA ARG A 66 -10.42 -28.31 -19.64
C ARG A 66 -10.19 -29.79 -19.30
N ALA A 67 -10.72 -30.24 -18.16
CA ALA A 67 -10.61 -31.62 -17.68
C ALA A 67 -11.76 -32.52 -18.16
N LEU A 68 -12.96 -31.95 -18.35
CA LEU A 68 -14.06 -32.57 -19.10
C LEU A 68 -13.88 -32.39 -20.61
#